data_AF-A0A1F4PE90-F1
#
_entry.id   AF-A0A1F4PE90-F1
#
_cell.length_a   1.000
_cell.length_b   1.000
_cell.length_c   1.000
_cell.angle_alpha   90.00
_cell.angle_beta   90.00
_cell.angle_gamma   90.00
#
_symmetry.space_group_name_H-M   'P 1'
#
loop_
_entity.id
_entity.type
_entity.pdbx_description
1 polymer ?
#
loop_
_entity_poly.entity_id
_entity_poly.type
_entity_poly.pdbx_seq_one_letter_code
_entity_poly.pdbx_strand_id
1 'polypeptide(L)'
;MGGALLEGWVVTEAVKAFMALGRKPELYFWRSHDGLEIDLLIVIQSKLQPIEIKLTATPGAGHLAPIDRFIGAAGDEVHPQGILVYRTESERALPNGHIALPWLAFPQWLRARLTA
;
A
#
# COMPACT_ATOMS: atom_id res chain seq x y z
N MET A 1 9.62 17.06 5.25
CA MET A 1 9.81 16.89 3.79
C MET A 1 10.15 15.47 3.35
N GLY A 2 10.77 14.62 4.18
CA GLY A 2 11.12 13.24 3.76
C GLY A 2 9.93 12.30 3.48
N GLY A 3 8.78 12.50 4.14
CA GLY A 3 7.59 11.64 3.95
C GLY A 3 7.07 11.68 2.51
N ALA A 4 6.78 12.87 2.00
CA ALA A 4 6.34 13.10 0.62
C ALA A 4 7.33 12.54 -0.42
N LEU A 5 8.64 12.53 -0.13
CA LEU A 5 9.63 11.91 -1.03
C LEU A 5 9.49 10.38 -1.07
N LEU A 6 9.26 9.74 0.08
CA LEU A 6 9.01 8.31 0.14
C LEU A 6 7.70 7.95 -0.56
N GLU A 7 6.63 8.71 -0.28
CA GLU A 7 5.33 8.54 -0.96
C GLU A 7 5.45 8.64 -2.47
N GLY A 8 6.08 9.72 -2.95
CA GLY A 8 6.32 9.92 -4.38
C GLY A 8 7.17 8.81 -5.00
N TRP A 9 8.18 8.31 -4.28
CA TRP A 9 8.99 7.18 -4.74
C TRP A 9 8.14 5.91 -4.88
N VAL A 10 7.36 5.54 -3.86
CA VAL A 10 6.50 4.34 -3.88
C VAL A 10 5.50 4.40 -5.03
N VAL A 11 4.83 5.55 -5.21
CA VAL A 11 3.90 5.75 -6.34
C VAL A 11 4.61 5.63 -7.69
N THR A 12 5.81 6.20 -7.83
CA THR A 12 6.59 6.11 -9.07
C THR A 12 7.01 4.68 -9.37
N GLU A 13 7.44 3.90 -8.37
CA GLU A 13 7.75 2.49 -8.54
C GLU A 13 6.51 1.68 -8.94
N ALA A 14 5.35 1.99 -8.38
CA ALA A 14 4.09 1.34 -8.76
C ALA A 14 3.76 1.61 -10.24
N VAL A 15 3.85 2.87 -10.68
CA VAL A 15 3.65 3.24 -12.10
C VAL A 15 4.60 2.44 -13.00
N LYS A 16 5.90 2.41 -12.67
CA LYS A 16 6.90 1.67 -13.44
C LYS A 16 6.60 0.16 -13.52
N ALA A 17 6.12 -0.44 -12.43
CA ALA A 17 5.78 -1.86 -12.41
C ALA A 17 4.67 -2.21 -13.41
N PHE A 18 3.62 -1.39 -13.50
CA PHE A 18 2.57 -1.55 -14.51
C PHE A 18 3.09 -1.30 -15.94
N MET A 19 3.82 -0.20 -16.14
CA MET A 19 4.34 0.16 -17.46
C MET A 19 5.33 -0.86 -18.01
N ALA A 20 6.15 -1.48 -17.16
CA ALA A 20 7.07 -2.56 -17.55
C ALA A 20 6.34 -3.81 -18.09
N LEU A 21 5.07 -3.98 -17.77
CA LEU A 21 4.19 -5.04 -18.28
C LEU A 21 3.31 -4.58 -19.46
N GLY A 22 3.49 -3.34 -19.95
CA GLY A 22 2.62 -2.75 -20.96
C GLY A 22 1.18 -2.51 -20.48
N ARG A 23 0.96 -2.46 -19.16
CA ARG A 23 -0.35 -2.27 -18.55
C ARG A 23 -0.56 -0.81 -18.17
N LYS A 24 -1.80 -0.32 -18.29
CA LYS A 24 -2.20 0.97 -17.73
C LYS A 24 -2.13 0.89 -16.19
N PRO A 25 -1.47 1.83 -15.49
CA PRO A 25 -1.48 1.86 -14.03
C PRO A 25 -2.91 2.07 -13.50
N GLU A 26 -3.36 1.14 -12.66
CA GLU A 26 -4.64 1.21 -11.94
C GLU A 26 -4.37 1.60 -10.48
N LEU A 27 -3.91 2.84 -10.32
CA LEU A 27 -3.49 3.44 -9.06
C LEU A 27 -4.45 4.56 -8.67
N TYR A 28 -4.88 4.57 -7.43
CA TYR A 28 -5.82 5.55 -6.89
C TYR A 28 -5.38 6.01 -5.50
N PHE A 29 -5.93 7.11 -5.04
CA PHE A 29 -5.94 7.48 -3.63
C PHE A 29 -7.40 7.57 -3.17
N TRP A 30 -7.64 7.46 -1.87
CA TRP A 30 -8.99 7.60 -1.33
C TRP A 30 -8.97 8.45 -0.07
N ARG A 31 -9.99 9.28 0.07
CA ARG A 31 -10.20 10.12 1.25
C ARG A 31 -11.69 10.17 1.56
N SER A 32 -12.05 9.94 2.82
CA SER A 32 -13.42 10.08 3.29
C SER A 32 -13.74 11.52 3.70
N HIS A 33 -15.04 11.80 3.88
CA HIS A 33 -15.49 13.10 4.37
C HIS A 33 -14.99 13.41 5.80
N ASP A 34 -14.85 12.40 6.66
CA ASP A 34 -14.32 12.55 8.03
C ASP A 34 -12.77 12.59 8.09
N GLY A 35 -12.10 12.68 6.94
CA GLY A 35 -10.66 12.91 6.85
C GLY A 35 -9.80 11.65 6.99
N LEU A 36 -10.39 10.45 6.86
CA LEU A 36 -9.63 9.20 6.72
C LEU A 36 -8.98 9.17 5.34
N GLU A 37 -7.73 8.75 5.25
CA GLU A 37 -6.98 8.71 3.99
C GLU A 37 -6.37 7.33 3.79
N ILE A 38 -6.29 6.91 2.53
CA ILE A 38 -5.43 5.80 2.08
C ILE A 38 -4.46 6.36 1.04
N ASP A 39 -3.16 6.31 1.37
CA ASP A 39 -2.10 6.92 0.55
C ASP A 39 -2.07 6.36 -0.89
N LEU A 40 -2.26 5.04 -1.04
CA LEU A 40 -2.28 4.37 -2.34
C LEU A 40 -3.22 3.15 -2.35
N LEU A 41 -4.03 3.06 -3.40
CA LEU A 41 -4.81 1.89 -3.76
C LEU A 41 -4.32 1.36 -5.10
N ILE A 42 -4.10 0.04 -5.17
CA ILE A 42 -3.68 -0.64 -6.40
C ILE A 42 -4.70 -1.73 -6.73
N VAL A 43 -5.14 -1.82 -7.98
CA VAL A 43 -5.95 -2.96 -8.43
C VAL A 43 -5.03 -4.16 -8.70
N ILE A 44 -5.19 -5.22 -7.91
CA ILE A 44 -4.47 -6.48 -8.04
C ILE A 44 -5.50 -7.61 -8.04
N GLN A 45 -5.52 -8.45 -9.08
CA GLN A 45 -6.47 -9.56 -9.22
C GLN A 45 -7.92 -9.13 -8.96
N SER A 46 -8.34 -8.01 -9.56
CA SER A 46 -9.68 -7.43 -9.43
C SER A 46 -10.09 -6.98 -8.02
N LYS A 47 -9.15 -6.85 -7.08
CA LYS A 47 -9.39 -6.27 -5.76
C LYS A 47 -8.54 -5.01 -5.53
N LEU A 48 -9.07 -4.10 -4.74
CA LEU A 48 -8.34 -2.94 -4.23
C LEU A 48 -7.38 -3.38 -3.13
N GLN A 49 -6.08 -3.16 -3.34
CA GLN A 49 -5.04 -3.40 -2.36
C GLN A 49 -4.72 -2.08 -1.64
N PRO A 50 -5.10 -1.91 -0.37
CA PRO A 50 -4.79 -0.70 0.39
C PRO A 50 -3.34 -0.69 0.84
N ILE A 51 -2.70 0.47 0.64
CA ILE A 51 -1.31 0.71 0.96
C ILE A 51 -1.19 2.04 1.69
N GLU A 52 -0.68 1.99 2.91
CA GLU A 52 -0.24 3.15 3.69
C GLU A 52 1.27 3.31 3.57
N ILE A 53 1.75 4.54 3.48
CA ILE A 53 3.17 4.86 3.35
C ILE A 53 3.57 5.72 4.54
N LYS A 54 4.53 5.25 5.34
CA LYS A 54 5.00 5.99 6.51
C LYS A 54 6.51 5.99 6.60
N LEU A 55 7.06 7.20 6.69
CA LEU A 55 8.47 7.41 6.98
C LEU A 55 8.75 7.20 8.48
N THR A 56 8.72 5.94 8.91
CA THR A 56 9.00 5.54 10.30
C THR A 56 9.90 4.31 10.35
N ALA A 57 10.70 4.21 11.41
CA ALA A 57 11.53 3.04 11.71
C ALA A 57 10.81 2.04 12.64
N THR A 58 9.64 2.39 13.17
CA THR A 58 8.89 1.58 14.14
C THR A 58 7.45 1.40 13.67
N PRO A 59 7.17 0.48 12.73
CA PRO A 59 5.80 0.17 12.33
C PRO A 59 5.06 -0.48 13.51
N GLY A 60 3.75 -0.23 13.61
CA GLY A 60 2.94 -0.80 14.68
C GLY A 60 1.45 -0.61 14.42
N ALA A 61 0.64 -1.16 15.33
CA ALA A 61 -0.82 -1.17 15.22
C ALA A 61 -1.44 0.23 15.06
N GLY A 62 -0.80 1.27 15.61
CA GLY A 62 -1.28 2.65 15.50
C GLY A 62 -1.36 3.19 14.06
N HIS A 63 -0.70 2.55 13.10
CA HIS A 63 -0.74 2.94 11.69
C HIS A 63 -1.81 2.19 10.88
N LEU A 64 -2.53 1.24 11.49
CA LEU A 64 -3.45 0.36 10.77
C LEU A 64 -4.89 0.87 10.74
N ALA A 65 -5.24 1.82 11.60
CA ALA A 65 -6.60 2.34 11.69
C ALA A 65 -7.17 2.81 10.33
N PRO A 66 -6.41 3.50 9.45
CA PRO A 66 -6.90 3.82 8.11
C PRO A 66 -7.20 2.59 7.26
N ILE A 67 -6.28 1.63 7.22
CA ILE A 67 -6.43 0.37 6.49
C ILE A 67 -7.65 -0.40 6.97
N ASP A 68 -7.78 -0.64 8.28
CA ASP A 68 -8.87 -1.40 8.88
C ASP A 68 -10.23 -0.74 8.56
N ARG A 69 -10.32 0.58 8.69
CA ARG A 69 -11.55 1.34 8.41
C ARG A 69 -11.88 1.33 6.92
N PHE A 70 -10.90 1.46 6.04
CA PHE A 70 -11.12 1.38 4.60
C PHE A 70 -11.60 -0.01 4.19
N ILE A 71 -10.98 -1.08 4.72
CA ILE A 71 -11.41 -2.46 4.46
C ILE A 71 -12.86 -2.65 4.89
N GLY A 72 -13.23 -2.18 6.09
CA GLY A 72 -14.61 -2.23 6.57
C GLY A 72 -15.61 -1.45 5.71
N ALA A 73 -15.18 -0.35 5.09
CA ALA A 73 -16.02 0.47 4.21
C ALA A 73 -16.14 -0.09 2.79
N ALA A 74 -15.07 -0.68 2.25
CA ALA A 74 -14.99 -1.18 0.88
C ALA A 74 -15.56 -2.60 0.71
N GLY A 75 -15.64 -3.38 1.79
CA GLY A 75 -16.25 -4.72 1.76
C GLY A 75 -15.51 -5.68 0.83
N ASP A 76 -16.23 -6.46 0.03
CA ASP A 76 -15.66 -7.56 -0.77
C ASP A 76 -14.77 -7.09 -1.94
N GLU A 77 -14.83 -5.80 -2.30
CA GLU A 77 -14.01 -5.20 -3.36
C GLU A 77 -12.54 -5.04 -2.95
N VAL A 78 -12.22 -5.14 -1.66
CA VAL A 78 -10.88 -4.93 -1.11
C VAL A 78 -10.16 -6.25 -0.83
N HIS A 79 -8.84 -6.22 -0.91
CA HIS A 79 -8.00 -7.28 -0.39
C HIS A 79 -7.94 -7.16 1.16
N PRO A 80 -8.18 -8.26 1.92
CA PRO A 80 -8.31 -8.18 3.38
C PRO A 80 -6.98 -7.93 4.12
N GLN A 81 -5.84 -8.16 3.45
CA GLN A 81 -4.52 -7.76 3.96
C GLN A 81 -4.17 -6.39 3.38
N GLY A 82 -3.96 -5.38 4.23
CA GLY A 82 -3.32 -4.12 3.84
C GLY A 82 -1.81 -4.14 4.01
N ILE A 83 -1.15 -3.21 3.33
CA ILE A 83 0.31 -3.07 3.29
C ILE A 83 0.70 -1.75 3.91
N LEU A 84 1.59 -1.77 4.90
CA LEU A 84 2.25 -0.58 5.41
C LEU A 84 3.67 -0.52 4.83
N VAL A 85 3.91 0.36 3.85
CA VAL A 85 5.25 0.60 3.31
C VAL A 85 6.03 1.53 4.24
N TYR A 86 7.25 1.13 4.62
CA TYR A 86 8.00 1.82 5.68
C TYR A 86 9.52 1.66 5.55
N ARG A 87 10.28 2.35 6.42
CA ARG A 87 11.72 2.58 6.27
C ARG A 87 12.64 1.54 6.96
N THR A 88 12.24 0.30 7.13
CA THR A 88 13.12 -0.70 7.77
C THR A 88 13.65 -1.74 6.80
N GLU A 89 14.44 -2.68 7.33
CA GLU A 89 15.18 -3.69 6.59
C GLU A 89 14.42 -5.00 6.43
N SER A 90 13.35 -5.23 7.20
CA SER A 90 12.68 -6.54 7.24
C SER A 90 11.17 -6.43 7.13
N GLU A 91 10.54 -7.40 6.50
CA GLU A 91 9.08 -7.54 6.54
C GLU A 91 8.64 -7.92 7.96
N ARG A 92 7.50 -7.40 8.39
CA ARG A 92 6.93 -7.72 9.70
C ARG A 92 5.43 -7.95 9.60
N ALA A 93 4.97 -9.05 10.18
CA ALA A 93 3.54 -9.28 10.40
C ALA A 93 2.98 -8.24 11.36
N LEU A 94 1.83 -7.68 11.01
CA LEU A 94 1.05 -6.75 11.81
C LEU A 94 -0.30 -7.40 12.17
N PRO A 95 -1.04 -6.85 13.16
CA PRO A 95 -2.40 -7.29 13.46
C PRO A 95 -3.31 -7.38 12.23
N ASN A 96 -4.38 -8.18 12.36
CA ASN A 96 -5.40 -8.38 11.31
C ASN A 96 -4.85 -8.94 9.98
N GLY A 97 -3.70 -9.62 10.03
CA GLY A 97 -3.06 -10.21 8.84
C GLY A 97 -2.41 -9.19 7.91
N HIS A 98 -2.27 -7.93 8.35
CA HIS A 98 -1.55 -6.89 7.62
C HIS A 98 -0.04 -7.13 7.66
N ILE A 99 0.68 -6.50 6.74
CA ILE A 99 2.15 -6.57 6.74
C ILE A 99 2.76 -5.17 6.69
N ALA A 100 3.85 -5.00 7.42
CA ALA A 100 4.77 -3.92 7.20
C ALA A 100 5.79 -4.39 6.16
N LEU A 101 5.88 -3.69 5.02
CA LEU A 101 6.79 -3.99 3.92
C LEU A 101 7.90 -2.94 3.77
N PRO A 102 9.19 -3.31 3.84
CA PRO A 102 10.29 -2.40 3.51
C PRO A 102 10.08 -1.71 2.17
N TRP A 103 10.28 -0.40 2.11
CA TRP A 103 10.14 0.37 0.88
C TRP A 103 10.98 -0.18 -0.28
N LEU A 104 12.20 -0.66 -0.02
CA LEU A 104 13.04 -1.29 -1.03
C LEU A 104 12.47 -2.61 -1.60
N ALA A 105 11.65 -3.33 -0.83
CA ALA A 105 11.02 -4.58 -1.26
C ALA A 105 9.73 -4.34 -2.04
N PHE A 106 9.12 -3.14 -1.94
CA PHE A 106 7.85 -2.80 -2.58
C PHE A 106 7.81 -3.07 -4.10
N PRO A 107 8.81 -2.67 -4.92
CA PRO A 107 8.74 -2.88 -6.36
C PRO A 107 8.69 -4.36 -6.75
N GLN A 108 9.49 -5.19 -6.08
CA GLN A 108 9.51 -6.64 -6.32
C GLN A 108 8.21 -7.30 -5.84
N TRP A 109 7.74 -6.91 -4.66
CA TRP A 109 6.48 -7.38 -4.08
C TRP A 109 5.29 -7.12 -5.00
N LEU A 110 5.22 -5.93 -5.59
CA LEU A 110 4.15 -5.53 -6.51
C LEU A 110 4.28 -6.29 -7.84
N ARG A 111 5.48 -6.33 -8.42
CA ARG A 111 5.72 -7.03 -9.70
C ARG A 111 5.30 -8.49 -9.64
N ALA A 112 5.66 -9.18 -8.55
CA ALA A 112 5.29 -10.59 -8.35
C ALA A 112 3.77 -10.81 -8.39
N ARG A 113 2.99 -9.86 -7.85
CA ARG A 113 1.51 -9.92 -7.83
C ARG A 113 0.86 -9.46 -9.13
N LEU A 114 1.52 -8.60 -9.90
CA LEU A 114 1.02 -8.20 -11.21
C LEU A 114 1.26 -9.27 -12.30
N THR A 115 2.15 -10.23 -12.04
CA THR A 115 2.50 -11.32 -12.96
C THR A 115 1.96 -12.70 -12.56
N ALA A 116 1.28 -12.79 -11.40
CA ALA A 116 0.69 -14.03 -10.88
C ALA A 116 -0.77 -14.15 -11.32
#